data_AF-A0AAE0BIZ9-F1
#
_entry.id   AF-A0AAE0BIZ9-F1
#
_cell.length_a   1.000
_cell.length_b   1.000
_cell.length_c   1.000
_cell.angle_alpha   90.00
_cell.angle_beta   90.00
_cell.angle_gamma   90.00
#
_symmetry.space_group_name_H-M   'P 1'
#
loop_
_entity.id
_entity.type
_entity.pdbx_description
1 polymer ?
#
loop_
_entity_poly.entity_id
_entity_poly.type
_entity_poly.pdbx_seq_one_letter_code
_entity_poly.pdbx_strand_id
1 'polypeptide(L)'
;MRLLLCMLSLSVIKLQGKILINEYLPDPGSSNTEEWVELYNSDGSSSVDLAGYSISDDRGIGSAITIESATILPHGFYVCVVSSSDRYLNNGGDEVHVFDALGAEVDNASYSSASEDLSYFRFQDGGSWETEMKSPSRNSTNNATLSPLIINEYVASTDGSVDEWVELYNPHTTARVFLSGYSVNGSAGVFTLPLAETALEIPSNGLYLVPLSSARNAVAGDTVSLYFNGNLLDTALYEGAPGEGSKFRFPDGGDWIRDWETPSAGRSNNETLAGNRTSSLLVGAFNVQTYGVTKSSRSAVMDVLVEIFARYQLVGMQEIRETPDNSCGENTGSSVCKLLGLLNDHVVNTTRYNLTIGSQTPQDSTYSEQYMYVYDTSVLELLDARSYPDDGNHFTRDPYAARFRVIGPPESRLAQRGFDFAVAVLHTPPDEATEEISELDGLARWMEDSMDTDVMIMGDLNADGSYFDEDDG
;
A
#
# COMPACT_ATOMS: atom_id res chain seq x y z
N MET A 1 -64.09 3.89 34.04
CA MET A 1 -63.49 3.55 32.74
C MET A 1 -62.83 4.81 32.19
N ARG A 2 -61.53 4.99 32.43
CA ARG A 2 -60.77 6.17 31.96
C ARG A 2 -60.41 5.92 30.49
N LEU A 3 -61.00 6.68 29.57
CA LEU A 3 -60.58 6.74 28.17
C LEU A 3 -59.27 7.53 28.11
N LEU A 4 -58.18 6.88 27.70
CA LEU A 4 -56.94 7.53 27.35
C LEU A 4 -57.03 7.90 25.86
N LEU A 5 -57.26 9.18 25.57
CA LEU A 5 -57.25 9.72 24.20
C LEU A 5 -55.77 9.90 23.82
N CYS A 6 -55.24 8.97 23.02
CA CYS A 6 -53.91 9.07 22.46
C CYS A 6 -53.99 9.97 21.21
N MET A 7 -53.60 11.24 21.33
CA MET A 7 -53.30 12.06 20.17
C MET A 7 -51.97 11.59 19.58
N LEU A 8 -52.02 10.88 18.46
CA LEU A 8 -50.85 10.78 17.58
C LEU A 8 -50.64 12.15 16.93
N SER A 9 -49.63 12.88 17.38
CA SER A 9 -49.04 13.94 16.56
C SER A 9 -48.40 13.26 15.35
N LEU A 10 -49.00 13.43 14.18
CA LEU A 10 -48.32 13.14 12.92
C LEU A 10 -47.22 14.20 12.77
N SER A 11 -46.02 13.88 13.26
CA SER A 11 -44.82 14.58 12.81
C SER A 11 -44.67 14.21 11.34
N VAL A 12 -44.86 15.17 10.44
CA VAL A 12 -44.31 15.05 9.08
C VAL A 12 -42.80 15.01 9.28
N ILE A 13 -42.23 13.80 9.32
CA ILE A 13 -40.82 13.62 9.10
C ILE A 13 -40.62 14.13 7.67
N LYS A 14 -40.02 15.32 7.51
CA LYS A 14 -39.39 15.68 6.24
C LYS A 14 -38.48 14.49 5.92
N LEU A 15 -38.81 13.70 4.89
CA LEU A 15 -37.82 12.79 4.33
C LEU A 15 -36.63 13.69 3.97
N GLN A 16 -35.49 13.51 4.63
CA GLN A 16 -34.22 13.99 4.09
C GLN A 16 -34.17 13.49 2.64
N GLY A 17 -33.91 14.40 1.70
CA GLY A 17 -33.87 14.05 0.28
C GLY A 17 -32.88 12.91 0.05
N LYS A 18 -33.20 12.00 -0.87
CA LYS A 18 -32.26 10.96 -1.32
C LYS A 18 -30.97 11.57 -1.88
N ILE A 19 -31.07 12.79 -2.39
CA ILE A 19 -29.96 13.58 -2.92
C ILE A 19 -29.60 14.67 -1.92
N LEU A 20 -28.33 14.73 -1.56
CA LEU A 20 -27.74 15.71 -0.65
C LEU A 20 -26.60 16.43 -1.36
N ILE A 21 -26.34 17.69 -0.98
CA ILE A 21 -25.08 18.36 -1.35
C ILE A 21 -23.98 17.70 -0.52
N ASN A 22 -22.97 17.16 -1.19
CA ASN A 22 -21.85 16.48 -0.54
C ASN A 22 -20.66 17.42 -0.34
N GLU A 23 -20.31 18.16 -1.38
CA GLU A 23 -19.12 19.01 -1.44
C GLU A 23 -19.35 20.13 -2.46
N TYR A 24 -18.78 21.31 -2.27
CA TYR A 24 -18.82 22.37 -3.27
C TYR A 24 -17.59 23.27 -3.17
N LEU A 25 -17.11 23.77 -4.31
CA LEU A 25 -15.93 24.63 -4.43
C LEU A 25 -16.34 25.99 -5.02
N PRO A 26 -16.40 27.05 -4.19
CA PRO A 26 -16.80 28.38 -4.66
C PRO A 26 -15.68 29.22 -5.29
N ASP A 27 -14.41 29.02 -4.91
CA ASP A 27 -13.31 29.88 -5.34
C ASP A 27 -12.20 29.07 -6.03
N PRO A 28 -12.35 28.72 -7.32
CA PRO A 28 -11.32 28.01 -8.07
C PRO A 28 -10.06 28.86 -8.24
N GLY A 29 -8.90 28.23 -8.06
CA GLY A 29 -7.59 28.88 -8.19
C GLY A 29 -6.70 28.23 -9.23
N SER A 30 -5.50 27.88 -8.81
CA SER A 30 -4.48 27.27 -9.68
C SER A 30 -4.65 25.75 -9.82
N SER A 31 -5.22 25.10 -8.81
CA SER A 31 -5.39 23.64 -8.75
C SER A 31 -6.75 23.20 -9.28
N ASN A 32 -7.77 24.06 -9.17
CA ASN A 32 -9.11 23.86 -9.71
C ASN A 32 -9.48 25.04 -10.61
N THR A 33 -10.07 24.78 -11.78
CA THR A 33 -10.38 25.81 -12.78
C THR A 33 -11.86 26.15 -12.90
N GLU A 34 -12.71 25.52 -12.08
CA GLU A 34 -14.17 25.55 -12.21
C GLU A 34 -14.82 25.66 -10.84
N GLU A 35 -15.94 26.38 -10.75
CA GLU A 35 -16.86 26.28 -9.62
C GLU A 35 -17.75 25.07 -9.82
N TRP A 36 -17.94 24.27 -8.77
CA TRP A 36 -18.74 23.07 -8.86
C TRP A 36 -19.45 22.72 -7.54
N VAL A 37 -20.54 22.00 -7.69
CA VAL A 37 -21.33 21.44 -6.59
C VAL A 37 -21.47 19.94 -6.83
N GLU A 38 -21.11 19.14 -5.84
CA GLU A 38 -21.23 17.70 -5.84
C GLU A 38 -22.50 17.27 -5.09
N LEU A 39 -23.27 16.40 -5.74
CA LEU A 39 -24.45 15.75 -5.20
C LEU A 39 -24.12 14.30 -4.84
N TYR A 40 -24.61 13.85 -3.69
CA TYR A 40 -24.48 12.48 -3.21
C TYR A 40 -25.84 11.80 -3.10
N ASN A 41 -25.92 10.57 -3.58
CA ASN A 41 -27.08 9.71 -3.36
C ASN A 41 -26.96 8.95 -2.04
N SER A 42 -27.69 9.41 -1.03
CA SER A 42 -27.74 8.80 0.31
C SER A 42 -28.55 7.49 0.36
N ASP A 43 -29.29 7.14 -0.69
CA ASP A 43 -29.98 5.86 -0.79
C ASP A 43 -28.97 4.75 -1.13
N GLY A 44 -28.76 3.84 -0.19
CA GLY A 44 -27.82 2.72 -0.36
C GLY A 44 -28.31 1.56 -1.24
N SER A 45 -29.47 1.69 -1.87
CA SER A 45 -30.10 0.59 -2.61
C SER A 45 -30.66 0.94 -3.98
N SER A 46 -30.96 2.21 -4.25
CA SER A 46 -31.60 2.66 -5.50
C SER A 46 -30.82 3.78 -6.18
N SER A 47 -30.68 3.70 -7.50
CA SER A 47 -30.20 4.83 -8.30
C SER A 47 -31.24 5.93 -8.38
N VAL A 48 -30.79 7.18 -8.58
CA VAL A 48 -31.64 8.36 -8.74
C VAL A 48 -31.38 9.01 -10.09
N ASP A 49 -32.46 9.25 -10.85
CA ASP A 49 -32.43 10.06 -12.07
C ASP A 49 -32.51 11.55 -11.67
N LEU A 50 -31.56 12.34 -12.16
CA LEU A 50 -31.44 13.77 -11.90
C LEU A 50 -32.00 14.64 -13.02
N ALA A 51 -32.59 14.08 -14.08
CA ALA A 51 -33.16 14.88 -15.15
C ALA A 51 -34.17 15.89 -14.59
N GLY A 52 -33.90 17.19 -14.81
CA GLY A 52 -34.72 18.30 -14.34
C GLY A 52 -34.41 18.81 -12.93
N TYR A 53 -33.51 18.16 -12.17
CA TYR A 53 -32.98 18.75 -10.93
C TYR A 53 -32.24 20.06 -11.25
N SER A 54 -32.17 20.98 -10.30
CA SER A 54 -31.46 22.24 -10.49
C SER A 54 -30.68 22.70 -9.27
N ILE A 55 -29.62 23.46 -9.51
CA ILE A 55 -28.76 24.07 -8.50
C ILE A 55 -28.89 25.59 -8.59
N SER A 56 -29.04 26.27 -7.46
CA SER A 56 -29.14 27.73 -7.38
C SER A 56 -28.20 28.31 -6.33
N ASP A 57 -27.65 29.50 -6.57
CA ASP A 57 -26.92 30.32 -5.60
C ASP A 57 -27.87 31.14 -4.71
N ASP A 58 -29.17 31.12 -5.00
CA ASP A 58 -30.20 31.76 -4.19
C ASP A 58 -31.43 30.87 -3.97
N ARG A 59 -32.36 31.32 -3.11
CA ARG A 59 -33.62 30.62 -2.86
C ARG A 59 -34.59 30.62 -4.06
N GLY A 60 -34.27 31.36 -5.12
CA GLY A 60 -35.03 31.39 -6.36
C GLY A 60 -34.59 30.30 -7.32
N ILE A 61 -35.39 30.05 -8.37
CA ILE A 61 -35.01 29.15 -9.48
C ILE A 61 -34.68 29.99 -10.74
N GLY A 62 -34.73 31.32 -10.65
CA GLY A 62 -34.63 32.23 -11.80
C GLY A 62 -33.28 32.15 -12.55
N SER A 63 -32.21 31.81 -11.84
CA SER A 63 -30.84 31.64 -12.36
C SER A 63 -30.30 30.22 -12.14
N ALA A 64 -31.17 29.25 -11.84
CA ALA A 64 -30.74 27.91 -11.48
C ALA A 64 -30.20 27.14 -12.69
N ILE A 65 -29.13 26.38 -12.46
CA ILE A 65 -28.52 25.49 -13.44
C ILE A 65 -29.28 24.16 -13.42
N THR A 66 -29.93 23.83 -14.53
CA THR A 66 -30.73 22.61 -14.64
C THR A 66 -29.90 21.46 -15.20
N ILE A 67 -29.97 20.31 -14.54
CA ILE A 67 -29.33 19.06 -14.96
C ILE A 67 -30.19 18.45 -16.08
N GLU A 68 -29.66 18.42 -17.31
CA GLU A 68 -30.39 17.91 -18.47
C GLU A 68 -30.67 16.41 -18.36
N SER A 69 -29.67 15.64 -17.95
CA SER A 69 -29.77 14.19 -17.77
C SER A 69 -28.55 13.67 -17.00
N ALA A 70 -28.79 13.00 -15.88
CA ALA A 70 -27.76 12.25 -15.15
C ALA A 70 -28.43 11.18 -14.28
N THR A 71 -27.69 10.13 -13.92
CA THR A 71 -28.14 9.13 -12.95
C THR A 71 -27.05 8.91 -11.93
N ILE A 72 -27.38 9.06 -10.65
CA ILE A 72 -26.48 8.70 -9.56
C ILE A 72 -26.82 7.28 -9.10
N LEU A 73 -25.82 6.39 -9.07
CA LEU A 73 -25.95 5.06 -8.49
C LEU A 73 -26.13 5.12 -6.95
N PRO A 74 -26.54 4.03 -6.27
CA PRO A 74 -26.51 3.99 -4.81
C PRO A 74 -25.13 4.38 -4.27
N HIS A 75 -25.08 5.28 -3.29
CA HIS A 75 -23.83 5.84 -2.75
C HIS A 75 -22.91 6.52 -3.78
N GLY A 76 -23.43 6.84 -4.96
CA GLY A 76 -22.67 7.51 -6.01
C GLY A 76 -22.66 9.03 -5.84
N PHE A 77 -21.86 9.68 -6.70
CA PHE A 77 -21.68 11.12 -6.75
C PHE A 77 -22.05 11.65 -8.14
N TYR A 78 -22.43 12.93 -8.21
CA TYR A 78 -22.52 13.68 -9.45
C TYR A 78 -21.98 15.08 -9.24
N VAL A 79 -21.07 15.50 -10.11
CA VAL A 79 -20.49 16.84 -10.05
C VAL A 79 -21.14 17.73 -11.11
N CYS A 80 -21.81 18.77 -10.63
CA CYS A 80 -22.32 19.85 -11.47
C CYS A 80 -21.30 20.97 -11.53
N VAL A 81 -20.70 21.21 -12.69
CA VAL A 81 -19.93 22.44 -12.93
C VAL A 81 -20.92 23.58 -13.06
N VAL A 82 -20.90 24.51 -12.10
CA VAL A 82 -21.81 25.65 -12.08
C VAL A 82 -21.23 26.86 -12.80
N SER A 83 -19.91 26.94 -12.90
CA SER A 83 -19.26 27.91 -13.77
C SER A 83 -17.83 27.51 -14.14
N SER A 84 -17.42 27.87 -15.35
CA SER A 84 -16.05 27.74 -15.86
C SER A 84 -15.40 29.09 -16.24
N SER A 85 -16.11 30.21 -16.07
CA SER A 85 -15.64 31.54 -16.52
C SER A 85 -16.25 32.74 -15.80
N ASP A 86 -17.43 32.60 -15.21
CA ASP A 86 -18.10 33.62 -14.38
C ASP A 86 -18.11 33.20 -12.89
N ARG A 87 -18.47 34.09 -11.97
CA ARG A 87 -18.68 33.72 -10.55
C ARG A 87 -20.15 33.43 -10.31
N TYR A 88 -20.51 32.15 -10.26
CA TYR A 88 -21.85 31.69 -9.88
C TYR A 88 -21.97 31.66 -8.35
N LEU A 89 -20.95 31.18 -7.66
CA LEU A 89 -20.88 31.14 -6.19
C LEU A 89 -20.02 32.30 -5.67
N ASN A 90 -20.58 33.17 -4.84
CA ASN A 90 -19.90 34.38 -4.37
C ASN A 90 -18.80 34.09 -3.33
N ASN A 91 -17.56 34.55 -3.56
CA ASN A 91 -16.47 34.39 -2.58
C ASN A 91 -16.70 35.14 -1.25
N GLY A 92 -17.58 36.15 -1.25
CA GLY A 92 -17.94 36.95 -0.07
C GLY A 92 -18.99 36.29 0.85
N GLY A 93 -19.32 35.02 0.59
CA GLY A 93 -20.39 34.28 1.22
C GLY A 93 -21.61 34.15 0.32
N ASP A 94 -22.24 32.98 0.36
CA ASP A 94 -23.39 32.65 -0.47
C ASP A 94 -24.22 31.48 0.09
N GLU A 95 -25.34 31.16 -0.56
CA GLU A 95 -26.12 29.95 -0.34
C GLU A 95 -26.00 29.00 -1.55
N VAL A 96 -26.13 27.69 -1.33
CA VAL A 96 -26.24 26.68 -2.40
C VAL A 96 -27.52 25.90 -2.16
N HIS A 97 -28.41 25.89 -3.15
CA HIS A 97 -29.71 25.23 -3.08
C HIS A 97 -29.82 24.16 -4.15
N VAL A 98 -30.41 23.01 -3.82
CA VAL A 98 -30.73 21.95 -4.79
C VAL A 98 -32.24 21.75 -4.81
N PHE A 99 -32.82 21.77 -6.00
CA PHE A 99 -34.23 21.51 -6.24
C PHE A 99 -34.42 20.24 -7.08
N ASP A 100 -35.49 19.50 -6.82
CA ASP A 100 -35.90 18.38 -7.66
C ASP A 100 -36.58 18.84 -8.96
N ALA A 101 -36.90 17.88 -9.84
CA ALA A 101 -37.57 18.15 -11.12
C ALA A 101 -38.98 18.77 -11.02
N LEU A 102 -39.58 18.82 -9.82
CA LEU A 102 -40.86 19.48 -9.54
C LEU A 102 -40.66 20.89 -8.95
N GLY A 103 -39.42 21.32 -8.73
CA GLY A 103 -39.05 22.59 -8.12
C GLY A 103 -39.11 22.60 -6.60
N ALA A 104 -39.15 21.43 -5.94
CA ALA A 104 -39.09 21.34 -4.48
C ALA A 104 -37.63 21.30 -4.01
N GLU A 105 -37.28 22.12 -3.02
CA GLU A 105 -35.93 22.12 -2.43
C GLU A 105 -35.66 20.80 -1.69
N VAL A 106 -34.57 20.12 -2.04
CA VAL A 106 -34.16 18.83 -1.47
C VAL A 106 -32.99 18.94 -0.48
N ASP A 107 -32.07 19.88 -0.69
CA ASP A 107 -30.99 20.19 0.26
C ASP A 107 -30.46 21.63 0.04
N ASN A 108 -29.80 22.19 1.06
CA ASN A 108 -29.12 23.47 0.96
C ASN A 108 -27.87 23.56 1.87
N ALA A 109 -27.01 24.51 1.53
CA ALA A 109 -25.81 24.87 2.28
C ALA A 109 -25.60 26.39 2.26
N SER A 110 -24.80 26.92 3.18
CA SER A 110 -24.44 28.34 3.20
C SER A 110 -23.03 28.51 3.74
N TYR A 111 -22.31 29.51 3.24
CA TYR A 111 -20.96 29.84 3.70
C TYR A 111 -20.78 31.37 3.77
N SER A 112 -19.87 31.84 4.63
CA SER A 112 -19.66 33.28 4.87
C SER A 112 -18.51 33.90 4.08
N SER A 113 -17.62 33.07 3.53
CA SER A 113 -16.47 33.48 2.71
C SER A 113 -15.90 32.26 2.01
N ALA A 114 -15.24 32.40 0.87
CA ALA A 114 -14.52 31.30 0.23
C ALA A 114 -13.03 31.61 0.14
N SER A 115 -12.24 30.55 0.32
CA SER A 115 -10.79 30.56 0.15
C SER A 115 -10.42 29.85 -1.16
N GLU A 116 -9.42 30.38 -1.87
CA GLU A 116 -8.95 29.85 -3.14
C GLU A 116 -8.57 28.36 -3.04
N ASP A 117 -9.05 27.56 -3.99
CA ASP A 117 -8.83 26.11 -4.12
C ASP A 117 -9.35 25.24 -2.95
N LEU A 118 -10.14 25.80 -2.02
CA LEU A 118 -10.75 25.06 -0.91
C LEU A 118 -12.24 24.78 -1.17
N SER A 119 -12.68 23.57 -0.84
CA SER A 119 -14.09 23.17 -0.89
C SER A 119 -14.72 23.10 0.50
N TYR A 120 -16.03 23.36 0.56
CA TYR A 120 -16.89 23.04 1.70
C TYR A 120 -17.44 21.63 1.51
N PHE A 121 -17.51 20.84 2.58
CA PHE A 121 -17.88 19.43 2.44
C PHE A 121 -18.66 18.91 3.65
N ARG A 122 -19.40 17.83 3.46
CA ARG A 122 -19.99 17.05 4.55
C ARG A 122 -19.00 15.97 5.01
N PHE A 123 -18.64 15.97 6.29
CA PHE A 123 -17.89 14.88 6.90
C PHE A 123 -18.74 13.61 6.95
N GLN A 124 -18.19 12.55 6.38
CA GLN A 124 -18.93 11.40 5.87
C GLN A 124 -19.96 11.80 4.79
N ASP A 125 -20.07 11.02 3.72
CA ASP A 125 -20.93 11.38 2.60
C ASP A 125 -22.38 11.60 3.07
N GLY A 126 -22.89 12.82 2.85
CA GLY A 126 -24.22 13.23 3.33
C GLY A 126 -24.34 13.53 4.84
N GLY A 127 -23.22 13.60 5.57
CA GLY A 127 -23.16 13.85 7.01
C GLY A 127 -23.23 15.32 7.42
N SER A 128 -22.44 15.74 8.41
CA SER A 128 -22.43 17.12 8.93
C SER A 128 -21.47 18.01 8.14
N TRP A 129 -21.81 19.29 7.95
CA TRP A 129 -20.92 20.26 7.29
C TRP A 129 -19.64 20.52 8.09
N GLU A 130 -18.51 20.54 7.37
CA GLU A 130 -17.20 21.00 7.82
C GLU A 130 -16.74 22.18 6.97
N THR A 131 -15.78 22.97 7.48
CA THR A 131 -15.51 24.31 6.94
C THR A 131 -14.71 24.33 5.65
N GLU A 132 -13.54 23.69 5.55
CA GLU A 132 -12.72 23.79 4.33
C GLU A 132 -11.87 22.53 4.13
N MET A 133 -11.80 22.04 2.89
CA MET A 133 -10.97 20.91 2.46
C MET A 133 -9.95 21.37 1.41
N LYS A 134 -8.68 21.09 1.69
CA LYS A 134 -7.54 21.53 0.88
C LYS A 134 -7.26 20.67 -0.34
N SER A 135 -7.74 19.44 -0.34
CA SER A 135 -7.70 18.56 -1.50
C SER A 135 -9.12 18.06 -1.76
N PRO A 136 -9.92 18.87 -2.48
CA PRO A 136 -11.32 18.57 -2.74
C PRO A 136 -11.51 17.15 -3.28
N SER A 137 -12.51 16.41 -2.78
CA SER A 137 -12.80 15.02 -3.16
C SER A 137 -13.72 14.91 -4.35
N ARG A 138 -13.54 15.78 -5.35
CA ARG A 138 -14.38 15.86 -6.54
C ARG A 138 -14.61 14.48 -7.17
N ASN A 139 -15.87 14.07 -7.25
CA ASN A 139 -16.37 12.78 -7.73
C ASN A 139 -15.84 11.56 -6.94
N SER A 140 -15.60 11.73 -5.65
CA SER A 140 -15.09 10.72 -4.72
C SER A 140 -15.72 10.89 -3.34
N THR A 141 -15.47 9.94 -2.44
CA THR A 141 -16.02 9.97 -1.09
C THR A 141 -15.35 11.02 -0.20
N ASN A 142 -16.18 11.74 0.57
CA ASN A 142 -15.77 12.58 1.71
C ASN A 142 -15.46 11.77 2.97
N ASN A 143 -15.80 10.47 2.98
CA ASN A 143 -15.52 9.60 4.12
C ASN A 143 -14.01 9.48 4.30
N ALA A 144 -13.44 10.26 5.21
CA ALA A 144 -12.21 9.84 5.86
C ALA A 144 -12.50 8.52 6.58
N THR A 145 -11.72 7.49 6.30
CA THR A 145 -11.91 6.22 6.98
C THR A 145 -11.46 6.39 8.43
N LEU A 146 -12.36 6.15 9.39
CA LEU A 146 -12.01 6.00 10.81
C LEU A 146 -11.32 4.64 10.99
N SER A 147 -10.06 4.55 10.59
CA SER A 147 -9.15 3.46 10.93
C SER A 147 -7.80 4.08 11.26
N PRO A 148 -7.17 3.63 12.35
CA PRO A 148 -6.30 4.49 13.12
C PRO A 148 -5.01 4.76 12.37
N LEU A 149 -4.61 6.03 12.40
CA LEU A 149 -3.22 6.38 12.16
C LEU A 149 -2.30 5.45 12.96
N ILE A 150 -1.11 5.24 12.45
CA ILE A 150 -0.12 4.34 13.02
C ILE A 150 1.10 5.18 13.41
N ILE A 151 1.77 4.84 14.51
CA ILE A 151 3.08 5.43 14.82
C ILE A 151 4.11 4.86 13.84
N ASN A 152 4.66 5.71 12.98
CA ASN A 152 5.55 5.32 11.88
C ASN A 152 7.03 5.35 12.27
N GLU A 153 7.46 6.44 12.89
CA GLU A 153 8.85 6.71 13.23
C GLU A 153 8.90 7.53 14.51
N TYR A 154 9.97 7.39 15.28
CA TYR A 154 10.26 8.29 16.38
C TYR A 154 11.75 8.54 16.53
N VAL A 155 12.07 9.69 17.10
CA VAL A 155 13.39 10.01 17.66
C VAL A 155 13.25 10.26 19.15
N ALA A 156 14.06 9.58 19.94
CA ALA A 156 14.14 9.74 21.39
C ALA A 156 15.57 10.16 21.78
N SER A 157 15.76 11.38 22.28
CA SER A 157 17.08 11.94 22.56
C SER A 157 17.40 11.87 24.05
N THR A 158 18.06 10.80 24.45
CA THR A 158 18.39 10.56 25.87
C THR A 158 19.31 11.63 26.48
N ASP A 159 20.09 12.35 25.67
CA ASP A 159 21.04 13.39 26.10
C ASP A 159 20.65 14.82 25.65
N GLY A 160 19.53 14.97 24.92
CA GLY A 160 19.05 16.25 24.41
C GLY A 160 19.86 16.82 23.25
N SER A 161 20.65 15.97 22.57
CA SER A 161 21.40 16.33 21.36
C SER A 161 20.50 16.64 20.16
N VAL A 162 19.27 16.11 20.13
CA VAL A 162 18.29 16.31 19.05
C VAL A 162 16.88 16.54 19.61
N ASP A 163 16.04 17.23 18.85
CA ASP A 163 14.63 17.42 19.21
C ASP A 163 13.87 16.10 19.08
N GLU A 164 13.05 15.78 20.10
CA GLU A 164 12.21 14.59 20.11
C GLU A 164 10.95 14.80 19.29
N TRP A 165 10.56 13.77 18.54
CA TRP A 165 9.33 13.78 17.76
C TRP A 165 8.86 12.35 17.50
N VAL A 166 7.58 12.25 17.17
CA VAL A 166 6.97 11.05 16.63
C VAL A 166 6.27 11.38 15.32
N GLU A 167 6.34 10.48 14.36
CA GLU A 167 5.66 10.57 13.08
C GLU A 167 4.49 9.61 13.05
N LEU A 168 3.36 10.10 12.54
CA LEU A 168 2.16 9.30 12.30
C LEU A 168 2.03 9.03 10.80
N TYR A 169 1.62 7.82 10.45
CA TYR A 169 1.38 7.40 9.07
C TYR A 169 -0.10 7.07 8.85
N ASN A 170 -0.61 7.48 7.70
CA ASN A 170 -1.91 7.07 7.19
C ASN A 170 -1.76 5.84 6.28
N PRO A 171 -2.15 4.62 6.72
CA PRO A 171 -1.98 3.40 5.94
C PRO A 171 -2.99 3.22 4.80
N HIS A 172 -3.97 4.14 4.66
CA HIS A 172 -4.94 4.04 3.59
C HIS A 172 -4.30 4.41 2.25
N THR A 173 -4.56 3.58 1.24
CA THR A 173 -4.03 3.78 -0.11
C THR A 173 -4.81 4.80 -0.93
N THR A 174 -6.05 5.09 -0.54
CA THR A 174 -6.95 6.00 -1.27
C THR A 174 -7.67 7.01 -0.38
N ALA A 175 -7.69 6.79 0.93
CA ALA A 175 -8.41 7.66 1.87
C ALA A 175 -7.46 8.53 2.68
N ARG A 176 -7.85 9.79 2.91
CA ARG A 176 -7.21 10.69 3.88
C ARG A 176 -7.77 10.45 5.29
N VAL A 177 -7.04 10.92 6.31
CA VAL A 177 -7.46 10.83 7.72
C VAL A 177 -7.41 12.22 8.37
N PHE A 178 -8.53 12.67 8.92
CA PHE A 178 -8.58 13.91 9.71
C PHE A 178 -7.99 13.69 11.10
N LEU A 179 -7.31 14.72 11.60
CA LEU A 179 -6.57 14.67 12.86
C LEU A 179 -7.42 15.04 14.09
N SER A 180 -8.62 15.60 13.90
CA SER A 180 -9.54 15.90 14.98
C SER A 180 -9.87 14.65 15.80
N GLY A 181 -9.76 14.74 17.13
CA GLY A 181 -9.99 13.62 18.04
C GLY A 181 -8.78 12.71 18.27
N TYR A 182 -7.68 12.89 17.52
CA TYR A 182 -6.43 12.19 17.81
C TYR A 182 -5.62 12.90 18.91
N SER A 183 -4.89 12.11 19.68
CA SER A 183 -3.88 12.64 20.61
C SER A 183 -2.69 11.70 20.75
N VAL A 184 -1.49 12.25 20.86
CA VAL A 184 -0.26 11.53 21.17
C VAL A 184 0.09 11.76 22.63
N ASN A 185 0.31 10.69 23.38
CA ASN A 185 0.79 10.72 24.75
C ASN A 185 2.23 10.22 24.79
N GLY A 186 3.18 11.11 25.12
CA GLY A 186 4.59 10.79 25.23
C GLY A 186 5.19 11.29 26.54
N SER A 187 6.52 11.17 26.64
CA SER A 187 7.29 11.54 27.84
C SER A 187 7.15 12.99 28.28
N ALA A 188 6.82 13.88 27.36
CA ALA A 188 6.60 15.31 27.59
C ALA A 188 5.14 15.67 27.92
N GLY A 189 4.19 14.75 27.77
CA GLY A 189 2.77 14.96 28.03
C GLY A 189 1.85 14.53 26.88
N VAL A 190 0.61 15.03 26.91
CA VAL A 190 -0.43 14.73 25.92
C VAL A 190 -0.54 15.88 24.91
N PHE A 191 -0.47 15.55 23.63
CA PHE A 191 -0.55 16.44 22.48
C PHE A 191 -1.82 16.12 21.69
N THR A 192 -2.82 17.00 21.73
CA THR A 192 -4.05 16.86 20.92
C THR A 192 -3.80 17.35 19.50
N LEU A 193 -4.28 16.61 18.51
CA LEU A 193 -4.09 16.92 17.10
C LEU A 193 -5.37 17.55 16.49
N PRO A 194 -5.21 18.36 15.43
CA PRO A 194 -3.95 18.79 14.80
C PRO A 194 -3.20 19.85 15.64
N LEU A 195 -1.87 19.90 15.51
CA LEU A 195 -1.03 20.90 16.20
C LEU A 195 -1.07 22.29 15.55
N ALA A 196 -1.45 22.36 14.27
CA ALA A 196 -1.60 23.59 13.50
C ALA A 196 -2.89 23.52 12.68
N GLU A 197 -3.63 24.64 12.63
CA GLU A 197 -4.90 24.73 11.88
C GLU A 197 -4.73 24.50 10.37
N THR A 198 -3.51 24.58 9.84
CA THR A 198 -3.20 24.37 8.42
C THR A 198 -2.93 22.92 8.04
N ALA A 199 -2.84 22.02 9.01
CA ALA A 199 -2.54 20.61 8.80
C ALA A 199 -3.59 19.75 9.53
N LEU A 200 -4.83 19.84 9.06
CA LEU A 200 -6.02 19.21 9.66
C LEU A 200 -6.16 17.71 9.32
N GLU A 201 -5.42 17.24 8.33
CA GLU A 201 -5.55 15.89 7.78
C GLU A 201 -4.20 15.34 7.29
N ILE A 202 -4.13 14.01 7.16
CA ILE A 202 -3.06 13.28 6.52
C ILE A 202 -3.62 12.65 5.23
N PRO A 203 -3.11 13.00 4.03
CA PRO A 203 -3.48 12.34 2.78
C PRO A 203 -3.25 10.82 2.82
N SER A 204 -3.79 10.08 1.86
CA SER A 204 -3.49 8.64 1.69
C SER A 204 -1.98 8.41 1.59
N ASN A 205 -1.44 7.44 2.33
CA ASN A 205 0.00 7.18 2.48
C ASN A 205 0.81 8.38 3.02
N GLY A 206 0.17 9.41 3.56
CA GLY A 206 0.83 10.60 4.07
C GLY A 206 1.41 10.40 5.47
N LEU A 207 2.23 11.37 5.87
CA LEU A 207 2.93 11.42 7.15
C LEU A 207 2.61 12.71 7.91
N TYR A 208 2.65 12.65 9.24
CA TYR A 208 2.45 13.82 10.10
C TYR A 208 3.41 13.81 11.29
N LEU A 209 4.22 14.87 11.39
CA LEU A 209 5.19 15.03 12.46
C LEU A 209 4.55 15.69 13.69
N VAL A 210 4.74 15.05 14.83
CA VAL A 210 4.35 15.55 16.14
C VAL A 210 5.66 15.83 16.92
N PRO A 211 6.11 17.09 16.98
CA PRO A 211 7.22 17.46 17.87
C PRO A 211 6.82 17.24 19.32
N LEU A 212 7.69 16.55 20.07
CA LEU A 212 7.49 16.21 21.48
C LEU A 212 8.42 17.01 22.41
N SER A 213 9.30 17.85 21.87
CA SER A 213 10.32 18.56 22.65
C SER A 213 9.72 19.50 23.71
N SER A 214 9.69 19.06 24.97
CA SER A 214 9.62 19.95 26.15
C SER A 214 9.94 19.20 27.46
N ALA A 215 10.50 19.94 28.42
CA ALA A 215 10.72 19.66 29.86
C ALA A 215 11.40 18.35 30.32
N ARG A 216 11.20 17.22 29.65
CA ARG A 216 11.76 15.89 29.97
C ARG A 216 11.97 15.10 28.68
N ASN A 217 13.22 14.70 28.43
CA ASN A 217 13.55 13.78 27.35
C ASN A 217 13.07 12.36 27.63
N ALA A 218 12.70 11.65 26.57
CA ALA A 218 12.45 10.23 26.56
C ALA A 218 13.70 9.42 26.94
N VAL A 219 13.50 8.38 27.74
CA VAL A 219 14.54 7.42 28.13
C VAL A 219 14.11 5.99 27.81
N ALA A 220 15.08 5.07 27.76
CA ALA A 220 14.81 3.65 27.53
C ALA A 220 13.74 3.13 28.52
N GLY A 221 12.67 2.54 27.99
CA GLY A 221 11.54 2.03 28.76
C GLY A 221 10.33 2.97 28.84
N ASP A 222 10.48 4.24 28.45
CA ASP A 222 9.34 5.12 28.21
C ASP A 222 8.54 4.65 26.97
N THR A 223 7.31 5.12 26.83
CA THR A 223 6.46 4.83 25.67
C THR A 223 5.88 6.08 25.07
N VAL A 224 5.68 6.08 23.75
CA VAL A 224 4.78 7.01 23.06
C VAL A 224 3.55 6.23 22.59
N SER A 225 2.37 6.78 22.83
CA SER A 225 1.09 6.13 22.55
C SER A 225 0.15 7.06 21.80
N LEU A 226 -0.52 6.53 20.79
CA LEU A 226 -1.48 7.23 19.95
C LEU A 226 -2.90 6.84 20.37
N TYR A 227 -3.78 7.83 20.48
CA TYR A 227 -5.18 7.65 20.86
C TYR A 227 -6.11 8.32 19.85
N PHE A 228 -7.33 7.78 19.75
CA PHE A 228 -8.45 8.41 19.07
C PHE A 228 -9.68 8.42 19.98
N ASN A 229 -10.20 9.61 20.28
CA ASN A 229 -11.32 9.83 21.21
C ASN A 229 -11.11 9.11 22.56
N GLY A 230 -9.86 9.10 23.04
CA GLY A 230 -9.46 8.48 24.30
C GLY A 230 -9.24 6.96 24.25
N ASN A 231 -9.45 6.30 23.10
CA ASN A 231 -9.13 4.89 22.92
C ASN A 231 -7.68 4.74 22.42
N LEU A 232 -6.91 3.84 23.04
CA LEU A 232 -5.54 3.54 22.61
C LEU A 232 -5.57 2.85 21.25
N LEU A 233 -4.75 3.34 20.32
CA LEU A 233 -4.64 2.83 18.96
C LEU A 233 -3.31 2.12 18.72
N ASP A 234 -2.21 2.76 19.13
CA ASP A 234 -0.86 2.27 18.87
C ASP A 234 0.08 2.72 19.99
N THR A 235 1.13 1.96 20.23
CA THR A 235 2.17 2.26 21.22
C THR A 235 3.53 1.86 20.66
N ALA A 236 4.51 2.75 20.81
CA ALA A 236 5.92 2.46 20.59
C ALA A 236 6.67 2.52 21.93
N LEU A 237 7.51 1.52 22.18
CA LEU A 237 8.45 1.51 23.29
C LEU A 237 9.71 2.24 22.86
N TYR A 238 10.14 3.25 23.61
CA TYR A 238 11.43 3.87 23.40
C TYR A 238 12.52 2.91 23.85
N GLU A 239 13.17 2.28 22.87
CA GLU A 239 14.41 1.56 23.05
C GLU A 239 15.55 2.58 23.30
N GLY A 240 16.55 2.22 24.12
CA GLY A 240 17.68 3.12 24.39
C GLY A 240 18.50 3.38 23.13
N ALA A 241 18.38 4.58 22.56
CA ALA A 241 19.08 5.00 21.35
C ALA A 241 20.53 5.43 21.64
N PRO A 242 21.51 5.02 20.80
CA PRO A 242 22.78 5.71 20.73
C PRO A 242 22.67 6.98 19.86
N GLY A 243 22.63 8.16 20.46
CA GLY A 243 22.80 9.45 19.75
C GLY A 243 21.60 9.90 18.88
N GLU A 244 21.87 10.34 17.65
CA GLU A 244 20.92 11.01 16.73
C GLU A 244 20.02 10.06 15.89
N GLY A 245 19.98 8.76 16.21
CA GLY A 245 19.24 7.77 15.43
C GLY A 245 17.73 7.78 15.68
N SER A 246 16.95 7.31 14.70
CA SER A 246 15.52 7.02 14.84
C SER A 246 15.24 5.52 14.87
N LYS A 247 14.04 5.18 15.33
CA LYS A 247 13.40 3.89 15.09
C LYS A 247 12.17 4.13 14.25
N PHE A 248 11.96 3.28 13.26
CA PHE A 248 10.80 3.37 12.40
C PHE A 248 10.25 2.02 11.98
N ARG A 249 9.08 2.03 11.37
CA ARG A 249 8.42 0.88 10.77
C ARG A 249 8.74 0.80 9.27
N PHE A 250 9.05 -0.39 8.77
CA PHE A 250 9.31 -0.59 7.34
C PHE A 250 8.51 -1.78 6.75
N PRO A 251 7.84 -1.59 5.60
CA PRO A 251 7.57 -0.30 4.95
C PRO A 251 6.81 0.64 5.90
N ASP A 252 6.53 1.89 5.53
CA ASP A 252 5.74 2.80 6.38
C ASP A 252 4.50 2.08 6.95
N GLY A 253 4.32 2.18 8.27
CA GLY A 253 3.27 1.47 9.02
C GLY A 253 3.46 -0.04 9.24
N GLY A 254 4.53 -0.64 8.71
CA GLY A 254 4.89 -2.06 8.83
C GLY A 254 5.52 -2.45 10.18
N ASP A 255 6.47 -3.38 10.18
CA ASP A 255 7.11 -3.84 11.42
C ASP A 255 8.24 -2.90 11.86
N TRP A 256 8.45 -2.77 13.17
CA TRP A 256 9.61 -2.08 13.73
C TRP A 256 10.90 -2.76 13.30
N ILE A 257 11.82 -2.00 12.71
CA ILE A 257 13.15 -2.51 12.38
C ILE A 257 14.05 -2.58 13.62
N ARG A 258 14.98 -3.54 13.62
CA ARG A 258 15.87 -3.80 14.77
C ARG A 258 17.00 -2.79 14.89
N ASP A 259 17.46 -2.23 13.78
CA ASP A 259 18.60 -1.32 13.74
C ASP A 259 18.16 0.15 13.92
N TRP A 260 19.11 0.98 14.38
CA TRP A 260 18.93 2.43 14.47
C TRP A 260 19.32 3.06 13.15
N GLU A 261 18.46 3.92 12.63
CA GLU A 261 18.61 4.48 11.30
C GLU A 261 18.72 5.99 11.31
N THR A 262 19.11 6.57 10.17
CA THR A 262 19.09 8.03 10.01
C THR A 262 17.64 8.50 9.97
N PRO A 263 17.26 9.52 10.77
CA PRO A 263 15.87 9.95 10.83
C PRO A 263 15.31 10.44 9.50
N SER A 264 14.07 10.08 9.21
CA SER A 264 13.37 10.39 7.97
C SER A 264 12.23 11.39 8.08
N ALA A 265 12.19 12.18 9.15
CA ALA A 265 11.19 13.21 9.44
C ALA A 265 10.47 13.81 8.20
N GLY A 266 9.19 13.48 8.05
CA GLY A 266 8.29 13.98 7.01
C GLY A 266 8.51 13.35 5.63
N ARG A 267 9.34 12.32 5.53
CA ARG A 267 9.62 11.55 4.31
C ARG A 267 9.39 10.06 4.59
N SER A 268 9.03 9.33 3.54
CA SER A 268 8.78 7.90 3.64
C SER A 268 10.02 7.13 4.13
N ASN A 269 9.82 6.21 5.08
CA ASN A 269 10.84 5.24 5.47
C ASN A 269 11.22 4.34 4.29
N ASN A 270 10.29 4.17 3.34
CA ASN A 270 10.51 3.36 2.14
C ASN A 270 11.63 3.94 1.27
N GLU A 271 11.73 5.27 1.18
CA GLU A 271 12.77 5.96 0.43
C GLU A 271 14.11 5.96 1.18
N THR A 272 14.06 6.17 2.51
CA THR A 272 15.24 6.23 3.38
C THR A 272 15.93 4.88 3.48
N LEU A 273 15.17 3.79 3.67
CA LEU A 273 15.70 2.44 3.57
C LEU A 273 15.89 1.95 2.14
N ALA A 274 15.22 2.47 1.11
CA ALA A 274 15.66 2.18 -0.26
C ALA A 274 17.08 2.74 -0.48
N GLY A 275 17.40 3.91 0.06
CA GLY A 275 18.76 4.47 0.08
C GLY A 275 19.79 3.66 0.89
N ASN A 276 19.35 2.90 1.91
CA ASN A 276 20.24 2.10 2.77
C ASN A 276 20.26 0.58 2.40
N ARG A 277 19.15 0.01 1.93
CA ARG A 277 19.01 -1.34 1.35
C ARG A 277 19.56 -1.44 -0.08
N THR A 278 19.83 -0.32 -0.75
CA THR A 278 20.67 -0.29 -1.97
C THR A 278 22.16 -0.59 -1.72
N SER A 279 22.49 -1.13 -0.54
CA SER A 279 23.78 -1.72 -0.21
C SER A 279 23.78 -3.25 -0.08
N SER A 280 22.61 -3.91 -0.10
CA SER A 280 22.48 -5.37 0.04
C SER A 280 21.39 -5.97 -0.86
N LEU A 281 21.56 -7.22 -1.27
CA LEU A 281 20.63 -7.94 -2.13
C LEU A 281 19.77 -8.89 -1.27
N LEU A 282 18.44 -8.82 -1.39
CA LEU A 282 17.55 -9.81 -0.79
C LEU A 282 17.34 -10.96 -1.77
N VAL A 283 17.86 -12.13 -1.37
CA VAL A 283 17.77 -13.39 -2.11
C VAL A 283 16.95 -14.38 -1.29
N GLY A 284 16.08 -15.16 -1.94
CA GLY A 284 15.27 -16.19 -1.29
C GLY A 284 15.18 -17.47 -2.10
N ALA A 285 14.88 -18.57 -1.43
CA ALA A 285 14.47 -19.84 -2.03
C ALA A 285 13.07 -20.19 -1.52
N PHE A 286 12.17 -20.65 -2.39
CA PHE A 286 10.78 -20.86 -2.02
C PHE A 286 10.16 -22.08 -2.71
N ASN A 287 9.84 -23.09 -1.90
CA ASN A 287 9.07 -24.25 -2.33
C ASN A 287 7.58 -23.89 -2.31
N VAL A 288 6.95 -23.77 -3.50
CA VAL A 288 5.54 -23.38 -3.63
C VAL A 288 4.59 -24.58 -3.53
N GLN A 289 5.13 -25.81 -3.40
CA GLN A 289 4.41 -27.07 -3.29
C GLN A 289 3.49 -27.34 -4.49
N THR A 290 3.91 -28.13 -5.48
CA THR A 290 3.08 -28.48 -6.66
C THR A 290 2.49 -27.23 -7.35
N TYR A 291 3.34 -26.31 -7.79
CA TYR A 291 2.91 -25.12 -8.54
C TYR A 291 2.60 -25.45 -9.99
N GLY A 292 1.43 -25.05 -10.47
CA GLY A 292 0.97 -25.27 -11.84
C GLY A 292 -0.45 -24.76 -12.01
N VAL A 293 -1.10 -25.11 -13.13
CA VAL A 293 -2.39 -24.52 -13.57
C VAL A 293 -3.45 -24.45 -12.47
N THR A 294 -3.60 -25.52 -11.69
CA THR A 294 -4.62 -25.55 -10.61
C THR A 294 -4.33 -24.53 -9.52
N LYS A 295 -3.07 -24.41 -9.07
CA LYS A 295 -2.69 -23.47 -8.00
C LYS A 295 -2.72 -22.04 -8.53
N SER A 296 -2.21 -21.80 -9.74
CA SER A 296 -2.18 -20.47 -10.36
C SER A 296 -3.57 -19.95 -10.74
N SER A 297 -4.57 -20.83 -10.90
CA SER A 297 -5.97 -20.41 -11.12
C SER A 297 -6.62 -19.72 -9.91
N ARG A 298 -6.07 -19.87 -8.70
CA ARG A 298 -6.65 -19.33 -7.46
C ARG A 298 -6.11 -17.92 -7.20
N SER A 299 -6.93 -16.88 -7.40
CA SER A 299 -6.51 -15.48 -7.25
C SER A 299 -5.90 -15.17 -5.89
N ALA A 300 -6.56 -15.54 -4.79
CA ALA A 300 -6.05 -15.30 -3.43
C ALA A 300 -4.68 -15.95 -3.16
N VAL A 301 -4.37 -17.08 -3.81
CA VAL A 301 -3.03 -17.69 -3.70
C VAL A 301 -2.01 -16.86 -4.48
N MET A 302 -2.38 -16.41 -5.67
CA MET A 302 -1.51 -15.58 -6.50
C MET A 302 -1.24 -14.21 -5.87
N ASP A 303 -2.23 -13.59 -5.21
CA ASP A 303 -2.05 -12.32 -4.49
C ASP A 303 -0.98 -12.46 -3.41
N VAL A 304 -1.05 -13.51 -2.58
CA VAL A 304 -0.04 -13.83 -1.56
C VAL A 304 1.32 -14.14 -2.17
N LEU A 305 1.38 -14.89 -3.27
CA LEU A 305 2.65 -15.19 -3.95
C LEU A 305 3.29 -13.92 -4.50
N VAL A 306 2.51 -12.99 -5.07
CA VAL A 306 3.01 -11.69 -5.52
C VAL A 306 3.57 -10.89 -4.36
N GLU A 307 2.85 -10.79 -3.24
CA GLU A 307 3.32 -10.10 -2.03
C GLU A 307 4.62 -10.69 -1.49
N ILE A 308 4.78 -12.02 -1.49
CA ILE A 308 6.01 -12.69 -1.07
C ILE A 308 7.15 -12.38 -2.03
N PHE A 309 6.96 -12.62 -3.33
CA PHE A 309 8.03 -12.52 -4.33
C PHE A 309 8.47 -11.06 -4.53
N ALA A 310 7.56 -10.09 -4.40
CA ALA A 310 7.88 -8.67 -4.51
C ALA A 310 8.84 -8.14 -3.42
N ARG A 311 9.08 -8.91 -2.35
CA ARG A 311 10.03 -8.55 -1.27
C ARG A 311 11.48 -8.80 -1.66
N TYR A 312 11.75 -9.61 -2.67
CA TYR A 312 13.08 -10.10 -3.01
C TYR A 312 13.53 -9.56 -4.36
N GLN A 313 14.85 -9.41 -4.51
CA GLN A 313 15.46 -9.10 -5.81
C GLN A 313 15.72 -10.36 -6.63
N LEU A 314 15.88 -11.51 -5.96
CA LEU A 314 16.05 -12.81 -6.58
C LEU A 314 15.34 -13.88 -5.75
N VAL A 315 14.48 -14.66 -6.39
CA VAL A 315 13.85 -15.85 -5.77
C VAL A 315 14.11 -17.07 -6.64
N GLY A 316 14.71 -18.11 -6.05
CA GLY A 316 14.74 -19.46 -6.62
C GLY A 316 13.48 -20.22 -6.20
N MET A 317 12.65 -20.62 -7.14
CA MET A 317 11.37 -21.30 -6.87
C MET A 317 11.43 -22.78 -7.24
N GLN A 318 10.91 -23.64 -6.34
CA GLN A 318 10.88 -25.10 -6.51
C GLN A 318 9.45 -25.65 -6.68
N GLU A 319 9.38 -26.94 -7.04
CA GLU A 319 8.15 -27.72 -7.25
C GLU A 319 7.22 -27.19 -8.36
N ILE A 320 7.78 -26.73 -9.47
CA ILE A 320 6.99 -26.34 -10.64
C ILE A 320 6.59 -27.61 -11.42
N ARG A 321 5.29 -27.89 -11.48
CA ARG A 321 4.68 -29.06 -12.12
C ARG A 321 3.80 -28.66 -13.30
N GLU A 322 4.44 -28.07 -14.29
CA GLU A 322 3.83 -27.71 -15.57
C GLU A 322 4.87 -27.89 -16.68
N THR A 323 4.43 -28.10 -17.92
CA THR A 323 5.30 -28.04 -19.09
C THR A 323 5.19 -26.63 -19.67
N PRO A 324 6.13 -25.70 -19.41
CA PRO A 324 6.02 -24.36 -19.97
C PRO A 324 6.20 -24.43 -21.49
N ASP A 325 5.36 -23.71 -22.23
CA ASP A 325 5.86 -23.12 -23.46
C ASP A 325 6.92 -22.10 -23.02
N ASN A 326 8.17 -22.30 -23.44
CA ASN A 326 9.35 -21.53 -23.00
C ASN A 326 9.34 -20.09 -23.53
N SER A 327 8.19 -19.57 -23.94
CA SER A 327 7.96 -18.20 -24.35
C SER A 327 6.85 -17.60 -23.49
N CYS A 328 7.17 -16.59 -22.68
CA CYS A 328 6.13 -15.75 -22.08
C CYS A 328 5.68 -14.73 -23.13
N GLY A 329 4.40 -14.77 -23.49
CA GLY A 329 3.75 -13.87 -24.44
C GLY A 329 2.28 -13.68 -24.09
N GLU A 330 1.61 -12.74 -24.73
CA GLU A 330 0.17 -12.55 -24.54
C GLU A 330 -0.56 -13.86 -24.88
N ASN A 331 -1.25 -14.45 -23.91
CA ASN A 331 -2.07 -15.68 -23.99
C ASN A 331 -1.35 -17.04 -23.84
N THR A 332 -0.15 -17.13 -23.26
CA THR A 332 0.60 -18.41 -23.23
C THR A 332 0.11 -19.49 -22.25
N GLY A 333 -0.99 -19.27 -21.51
CA GLY A 333 -1.60 -20.29 -20.64
C GLY A 333 -0.72 -20.83 -19.50
N SER A 334 0.53 -20.34 -19.41
CA SER A 334 1.59 -20.79 -18.53
C SER A 334 1.44 -20.20 -17.13
N SER A 335 1.45 -21.03 -16.08
CA SER A 335 1.34 -20.55 -14.70
C SER A 335 2.49 -19.65 -14.30
N VAL A 336 3.71 -19.97 -14.74
CA VAL A 336 4.90 -19.16 -14.43
C VAL A 336 4.84 -17.79 -15.12
N CYS A 337 4.32 -17.72 -16.36
CA CYS A 337 4.10 -16.44 -17.04
C CYS A 337 2.96 -15.64 -16.40
N LYS A 338 1.92 -16.31 -15.85
CA LYS A 338 0.88 -15.63 -15.07
C LYS A 338 1.45 -14.96 -13.82
N LEU A 339 2.32 -15.66 -13.07
CA LEU A 339 3.02 -15.06 -11.92
C LEU A 339 3.85 -13.85 -12.34
N LEU A 340 4.62 -13.98 -13.41
CA LEU A 340 5.44 -12.89 -13.95
C LEU A 340 4.61 -11.67 -14.34
N GLY A 341 3.46 -11.88 -15.01
CA GLY A 341 2.54 -10.82 -15.38
C GLY A 341 2.02 -10.07 -14.15
N LEU A 342 1.51 -10.81 -13.16
CA LEU A 342 0.99 -10.21 -11.92
C LEU A 342 2.07 -9.48 -11.11
N LEU A 343 3.31 -9.99 -11.08
CA LEU A 343 4.44 -9.31 -10.45
C LEU A 343 4.78 -7.99 -11.15
N ASN A 344 4.68 -7.95 -12.47
CA ASN A 344 4.91 -6.72 -13.23
C ASN A 344 3.73 -5.74 -13.12
N ASP A 345 2.49 -6.24 -13.05
CA ASP A 345 1.30 -5.40 -12.80
C ASP A 345 1.30 -4.80 -11.38
N HIS A 346 1.96 -5.47 -10.42
CA HIS A 346 2.16 -4.97 -9.05
C HIS A 346 3.09 -3.75 -9.00
N VAL A 347 3.83 -3.46 -10.08
CA VAL A 347 4.77 -2.34 -10.16
C VAL A 347 4.25 -1.31 -11.16
N VAL A 348 4.07 -0.07 -10.71
CA VAL A 348 3.47 0.99 -11.53
C VAL A 348 4.40 1.39 -12.69
N ASN A 349 3.88 1.38 -13.92
CA ASN A 349 4.47 1.96 -15.13
C ASN A 349 5.83 1.38 -15.60
N THR A 350 6.21 0.16 -15.23
CA THR A 350 7.42 -0.49 -15.78
C THR A 350 7.38 -2.01 -15.69
N THR A 351 7.96 -2.71 -16.66
CA THR A 351 8.34 -4.13 -16.49
C THR A 351 9.57 -4.16 -15.59
N ARG A 352 9.44 -4.78 -14.42
CA ARG A 352 10.49 -4.82 -13.39
C ARG A 352 11.07 -6.22 -13.17
N TYR A 353 10.26 -7.26 -13.33
CA TYR A 353 10.68 -8.64 -13.11
C TYR A 353 10.84 -9.39 -14.42
N ASN A 354 11.81 -10.31 -14.45
CA ASN A 354 11.98 -11.32 -15.48
C ASN A 354 12.22 -12.70 -14.83
N LEU A 355 12.19 -13.77 -15.63
CA LEU A 355 12.42 -15.13 -15.16
C LEU A 355 13.32 -15.94 -16.08
N THR A 356 13.91 -17.00 -15.52
CA THR A 356 14.57 -18.07 -16.28
C THR A 356 14.21 -19.41 -15.66
N ILE A 357 14.02 -20.43 -16.50
CA ILE A 357 13.51 -21.74 -16.10
C ILE A 357 14.54 -22.81 -16.46
N GLY A 358 14.83 -23.71 -15.53
CA GLY A 358 15.69 -24.86 -15.76
C GLY A 358 15.05 -25.90 -16.67
N SER A 359 15.89 -26.76 -17.25
CA SER A 359 15.40 -27.93 -17.98
C SER A 359 14.57 -28.83 -17.07
N GLN A 360 13.55 -29.49 -17.62
CA GLN A 360 12.98 -30.66 -16.94
C GLN A 360 14.05 -31.74 -16.91
N THR A 361 14.40 -32.21 -15.71
CA THR A 361 15.16 -33.47 -15.58
C THR A 361 14.24 -34.59 -16.08
N PRO A 362 14.62 -35.34 -17.12
CA PRO A 362 13.81 -36.45 -17.60
C PRO A 362 13.95 -37.59 -16.60
N GLN A 363 13.03 -37.68 -15.64
CA GLN A 363 12.87 -38.90 -14.88
C GLN A 363 11.83 -39.79 -15.56
N ASP A 364 12.05 -41.09 -15.47
CA ASP A 364 11.22 -42.20 -15.98
C ASP A 364 9.83 -42.29 -15.29
N SER A 365 9.27 -41.16 -14.87
CA SER A 365 8.09 -41.05 -14.01
C SER A 365 7.13 -39.98 -14.54
N THR A 366 5.84 -40.16 -14.23
CA THR A 366 4.76 -39.24 -14.54
C THR A 366 4.82 -37.91 -13.75
N TYR A 367 5.96 -37.59 -13.11
CA TYR A 367 6.15 -36.48 -12.18
C TYR A 367 7.47 -35.76 -12.46
N SER A 368 7.44 -34.73 -13.31
CA SER A 368 8.57 -33.80 -13.52
C SER A 368 8.40 -32.55 -12.66
N GLU A 369 9.45 -32.14 -11.96
CA GLU A 369 9.53 -30.85 -11.29
C GLU A 369 10.60 -29.99 -11.97
N GLN A 370 10.39 -28.67 -11.96
CA GLN A 370 11.36 -27.70 -12.46
C GLN A 370 11.70 -26.66 -11.40
N TYR A 371 12.86 -26.05 -11.62
CA TYR A 371 13.30 -24.86 -10.94
C TYR A 371 13.16 -23.64 -11.84
N MET A 372 12.89 -22.49 -11.23
CA MET A 372 13.01 -21.21 -11.93
C MET A 372 13.62 -20.16 -11.02
N TYR A 373 14.22 -19.14 -11.62
CA TYR A 373 14.53 -17.88 -10.96
C TYR A 373 13.56 -16.81 -11.41
N VAL A 374 13.05 -16.02 -10.47
CA VAL A 374 12.39 -14.73 -10.71
C VAL A 374 13.29 -13.65 -10.16
N TYR A 375 13.59 -12.63 -10.95
CA TYR A 375 14.57 -11.61 -10.59
C TYR A 375 14.16 -10.21 -11.06
N ASP A 376 14.55 -9.20 -10.28
CA ASP A 376 14.31 -7.79 -10.56
C ASP A 376 15.37 -7.24 -11.52
N THR A 377 14.97 -6.90 -12.75
CA THR A 377 15.86 -6.42 -13.81
C THR A 377 16.37 -5.00 -13.59
N SER A 378 15.83 -4.26 -12.62
CA SER A 378 16.38 -2.95 -12.23
C SER A 378 17.65 -3.07 -11.37
N VAL A 379 17.93 -4.25 -10.83
CA VAL A 379 19.05 -4.52 -9.93
C VAL A 379 19.94 -5.67 -10.38
N LEU A 380 19.42 -6.61 -11.16
CA LEU A 380 20.13 -7.81 -11.61
C LEU A 380 20.06 -7.98 -13.12
N GLU A 381 21.21 -8.30 -13.71
CA GLU A 381 21.34 -8.77 -15.08
C GLU A 381 21.67 -10.27 -15.05
N LEU A 382 20.86 -11.10 -15.73
CA LEU A 382 21.15 -12.51 -15.90
C LEU A 382 22.26 -12.68 -16.95
N LEU A 383 23.38 -13.27 -16.56
CA LEU A 383 24.52 -13.51 -17.44
C LEU A 383 24.52 -14.91 -18.03
N ASP A 384 24.11 -15.89 -17.23
CA ASP A 384 24.19 -17.32 -17.57
C ASP A 384 23.21 -18.12 -16.72
N ALA A 385 22.62 -19.18 -17.27
CA ALA A 385 21.80 -20.12 -16.51
C ALA A 385 21.81 -21.50 -17.16
N ARG A 386 22.07 -22.54 -16.36
CA ARG A 386 22.16 -23.93 -16.81
C ARG A 386 21.99 -24.91 -15.65
N SER A 387 21.51 -26.10 -15.97
CA SER A 387 21.44 -27.21 -15.01
C SER A 387 22.83 -27.81 -14.77
N TYR A 388 23.06 -28.32 -13.57
CA TYR A 388 24.25 -29.08 -13.22
C TYR A 388 24.30 -30.36 -14.09
N PRO A 389 25.43 -30.65 -14.76
CA PRO A 389 25.57 -31.84 -15.58
C PRO A 389 25.82 -33.06 -14.70
N ASP A 390 24.75 -33.59 -14.10
CA ASP A 390 24.80 -34.76 -13.22
C ASP A 390 24.91 -36.07 -14.02
N ASP A 391 26.11 -36.38 -14.50
CA ASP A 391 26.41 -37.58 -15.27
C ASP A 391 26.43 -38.87 -14.44
N GLY A 392 26.49 -38.76 -13.11
CA GLY A 392 26.40 -39.87 -12.17
C GLY A 392 24.98 -40.13 -11.61
N ASN A 393 24.02 -39.24 -11.91
CA ASN A 393 22.66 -39.27 -11.35
C ASN A 393 22.68 -39.28 -9.80
N HIS A 394 23.53 -38.42 -9.25
CA HIS A 394 23.71 -38.17 -7.83
C HIS A 394 22.56 -37.35 -7.21
N PHE A 395 21.85 -36.57 -8.02
CA PHE A 395 20.68 -35.80 -7.65
C PHE A 395 19.43 -36.39 -8.32
N THR A 396 18.36 -36.55 -7.55
CA THR A 396 17.02 -36.89 -8.06
C THR A 396 16.52 -35.81 -9.03
N ARG A 397 16.91 -34.56 -8.80
CA ARG A 397 16.60 -33.39 -9.64
C ARG A 397 17.86 -32.56 -9.82
N ASP A 398 18.35 -32.49 -11.06
CA ASP A 398 19.55 -31.70 -11.40
C ASP A 398 19.45 -30.26 -10.86
N PRO A 399 20.39 -29.82 -10.01
CA PRO A 399 20.42 -28.45 -9.52
C PRO A 399 20.42 -27.43 -10.66
N TYR A 400 19.68 -26.34 -10.50
CA TYR A 400 19.63 -25.27 -11.51
C TYR A 400 20.43 -24.05 -11.06
N ALA A 401 21.52 -23.77 -11.78
CA ALA A 401 22.43 -22.68 -11.46
C ALA A 401 22.25 -21.49 -12.40
N ALA A 402 22.33 -20.27 -11.85
CA ALA A 402 22.30 -19.03 -12.60
C ALA A 402 23.32 -18.03 -12.07
N ARG A 403 24.01 -17.34 -12.98
CA ARG A 403 24.96 -16.26 -12.71
C ARG A 403 24.28 -14.92 -12.97
N PHE A 404 24.36 -14.03 -11.98
CA PHE A 404 23.82 -12.69 -12.06
C PHE A 404 24.92 -11.65 -11.88
N ARG A 405 24.78 -10.51 -12.56
CA ARG A 405 25.49 -9.28 -12.26
C ARG A 405 24.59 -8.33 -11.50
N VAL A 406 25.11 -7.80 -10.40
CA VAL A 406 24.45 -6.73 -9.65
C VAL A 406 24.71 -5.40 -10.37
N ILE A 407 23.67 -4.87 -11.01
CA ILE A 407 23.73 -3.60 -11.73
C ILE A 407 23.18 -2.43 -10.90
N GLY A 408 22.24 -2.69 -9.99
CA GLY A 408 21.63 -1.69 -9.09
C GLY A 408 21.01 -0.46 -9.78
N PRO A 409 20.26 0.39 -9.05
CA PRO A 409 19.96 1.74 -9.54
C PRO A 409 21.27 2.53 -9.72
N PRO A 410 21.41 3.41 -10.73
CA PRO A 410 22.64 4.16 -11.00
C PRO A 410 23.24 4.92 -9.80
N GLU A 411 22.43 5.21 -8.79
CA GLU A 411 22.82 5.95 -7.58
C GLU A 411 23.10 5.04 -6.37
N SER A 412 22.90 3.72 -6.49
CA SER A 412 23.09 2.76 -5.40
C SER A 412 24.56 2.42 -5.13
N ARG A 413 24.88 2.06 -3.87
CA ARG A 413 26.19 1.47 -3.53
C ARG A 413 26.40 0.12 -4.23
N LEU A 414 25.34 -0.63 -4.51
CA LEU A 414 25.38 -1.87 -5.29
C LEU A 414 25.88 -1.62 -6.73
N ALA A 415 25.35 -0.60 -7.41
CA ALA A 415 25.81 -0.22 -8.76
C ALA A 415 27.26 0.28 -8.79
N GLN A 416 27.69 0.99 -7.74
CA GLN A 416 29.06 1.51 -7.62
C GLN A 416 30.09 0.43 -7.32
N ARG A 417 29.71 -0.64 -6.58
CA ARG A 417 30.59 -1.76 -6.26
C ARG A 417 30.60 -2.85 -7.33
N GLY A 418 29.46 -3.06 -8.00
CA GLY A 418 29.27 -3.97 -9.14
C GLY A 418 29.97 -5.32 -8.98
N PHE A 419 29.26 -6.34 -8.52
CA PHE A 419 29.81 -7.71 -8.44
C PHE A 419 28.89 -8.71 -9.14
N ASP A 420 29.49 -9.81 -9.56
CA ASP A 420 28.78 -10.96 -10.08
C ASP A 420 28.70 -12.01 -8.94
N PHE A 421 27.67 -12.84 -8.96
CA PHE A 421 27.57 -14.03 -8.13
C PHE A 421 26.78 -15.12 -8.86
N ALA A 422 27.01 -16.37 -8.49
CA ALA A 422 26.25 -17.51 -8.97
C ALA A 422 25.44 -18.12 -7.84
N VAL A 423 24.22 -18.56 -8.18
CA VAL A 423 23.34 -19.25 -7.24
C VAL A 423 22.82 -20.53 -7.85
N ALA A 424 22.78 -21.61 -7.07
CA ALA A 424 22.10 -22.85 -7.42
C ALA A 424 20.90 -23.09 -6.51
N VAL A 425 19.81 -23.56 -7.11
CA VAL A 425 18.61 -23.99 -6.42
C VAL A 425 18.41 -25.49 -6.61
N LEU A 426 18.09 -26.17 -5.52
CA LEU A 426 17.77 -27.59 -5.52
C LEU A 426 16.65 -27.92 -4.52
N HIS A 427 16.12 -29.13 -4.63
CA HIS A 427 15.08 -29.70 -3.77
C HIS A 427 15.37 -31.20 -3.60
N THR A 428 16.06 -31.53 -2.50
CA THR A 428 16.43 -32.90 -2.20
C THR A 428 15.19 -33.68 -1.76
N PRO A 429 15.03 -34.95 -2.14
CA PRO A 429 13.97 -35.78 -1.60
C PRO A 429 14.31 -36.17 -0.15
N PRO A 430 13.32 -36.25 0.77
CA PRO A 430 13.60 -36.52 2.18
C PRO A 430 14.33 -37.85 2.46
N ASP A 431 14.18 -38.85 1.59
CA ASP A 431 14.80 -40.17 1.71
C ASP A 431 16.22 -40.26 1.12
N GLU A 432 16.65 -39.28 0.32
CA GLU A 432 18.03 -39.19 -0.22
C GLU A 432 18.75 -37.92 0.27
N ALA A 433 18.19 -37.20 1.25
CA ALA A 433 18.72 -35.93 1.71
C ALA A 433 20.20 -36.00 2.13
N THR A 434 20.61 -37.02 2.90
CA THR A 434 22.01 -37.22 3.28
C THR A 434 22.93 -37.43 2.07
N GLU A 435 22.49 -38.23 1.09
CA GLU A 435 23.27 -38.55 -0.11
C GLU A 435 23.42 -37.30 -0.99
N GLU A 436 22.32 -36.61 -1.31
CA GLU A 436 22.37 -35.39 -2.14
C GLU A 436 23.07 -34.22 -1.46
N ILE A 437 22.93 -34.04 -0.14
CA ILE A 437 23.64 -33.00 0.61
C ILE A 437 25.16 -33.23 0.55
N SER A 438 25.61 -34.48 0.57
CA SER A 438 27.04 -34.80 0.50
C SER A 438 27.68 -34.41 -0.84
N GLU A 439 26.87 -34.26 -1.89
CA GLU A 439 27.29 -33.91 -3.25
C GLU A 439 27.36 -32.39 -3.49
N LEU A 440 26.91 -31.57 -2.51
CA LEU A 440 26.91 -30.10 -2.64
C LEU A 440 28.31 -29.50 -2.82
N ASP A 441 29.35 -30.15 -2.31
CA ASP A 441 30.74 -29.73 -2.54
C ASP A 441 31.16 -29.89 -4.01
N GLY A 442 30.69 -30.95 -4.68
CA GLY A 442 30.87 -31.16 -6.12
C GLY A 442 30.14 -30.09 -6.95
N LEU A 443 28.90 -29.77 -6.56
CA LEU A 443 28.12 -28.70 -7.17
C LEU A 443 28.80 -27.34 -7.01
N ALA A 444 29.26 -27.00 -5.80
CA ALA A 444 29.93 -25.73 -5.52
C ALA A 444 31.20 -25.56 -6.38
N ARG A 445 32.07 -26.59 -6.42
CA ARG A 445 33.28 -26.54 -7.26
C ARG A 445 32.97 -26.39 -8.74
N TRP A 446 31.97 -27.11 -9.24
CA TRP A 446 31.55 -26.95 -10.63
C TRP A 446 31.05 -25.53 -10.91
N MET A 447 30.29 -24.92 -10.00
CA MET A 447 29.85 -23.52 -10.15
C MET A 447 31.05 -22.57 -10.14
N GLU A 448 31.98 -22.72 -9.21
CA GLU A 448 33.20 -21.90 -9.13
C GLU A 448 34.02 -22.00 -10.43
N ASP A 449 34.28 -23.21 -10.93
CA ASP A 449 35.07 -23.45 -12.13
C ASP A 449 34.39 -22.96 -13.41
N SER A 450 33.07 -23.18 -13.52
CA SER A 450 32.34 -22.96 -14.76
C SER A 450 31.68 -21.58 -14.84
N MET A 451 31.43 -20.91 -13.71
CA MET A 451 30.82 -19.58 -13.65
C MET A 451 31.79 -18.49 -13.20
N ASP A 452 32.97 -18.82 -12.67
CA ASP A 452 34.07 -17.89 -12.35
C ASP A 452 33.60 -16.70 -11.46
N THR A 453 32.95 -17.03 -10.34
CA THR A 453 32.36 -16.05 -9.41
C THR A 453 32.06 -16.68 -8.05
N ASP A 454 31.70 -15.86 -7.05
CA ASP A 454 31.28 -16.33 -5.73
C ASP A 454 29.96 -17.12 -5.84
N VAL A 455 29.87 -18.24 -5.11
CA VAL A 455 28.77 -19.19 -5.25
C VAL A 455 27.87 -19.24 -4.00
N MET A 456 26.59 -19.45 -4.24
CA MET A 456 25.56 -19.69 -3.23
C MET A 456 24.76 -20.93 -3.62
N ILE A 457 24.50 -21.81 -2.66
CA ILE A 457 23.59 -22.95 -2.84
C ILE A 457 22.44 -22.76 -1.86
N MET A 458 21.20 -22.86 -2.35
CA MET A 458 20.01 -22.65 -1.53
C MET A 458 18.88 -23.57 -1.97
N GLY A 459 18.01 -23.96 -1.05
CA GLY A 459 16.82 -24.70 -1.42
C GLY A 459 16.11 -25.38 -0.27
N ASP A 460 15.15 -26.21 -0.63
CA ASP A 460 14.52 -27.15 0.29
C ASP A 460 15.40 -28.41 0.36
N LEU A 461 16.32 -28.43 1.33
CA LEU A 461 17.34 -29.47 1.45
C LEU A 461 16.91 -30.64 2.33
N ASN A 462 15.74 -30.59 2.96
CA ASN A 462 15.33 -31.60 3.96
C ASN A 462 16.42 -31.90 5.02
N ALA A 463 17.23 -30.90 5.38
CA ALA A 463 18.46 -31.04 6.15
C ALA A 463 18.29 -31.04 7.68
N ASP A 464 17.13 -31.46 8.20
CA ASP A 464 16.86 -31.52 9.65
C ASP A 464 15.70 -32.50 9.95
N GLY A 465 15.50 -32.85 11.22
CA GLY A 465 14.43 -33.72 11.71
C GLY A 465 14.78 -35.20 11.59
N SER A 466 13.84 -36.02 11.08
CA SER A 466 14.11 -37.45 10.83
C SER A 466 14.77 -37.72 9.49
N TYR A 467 15.03 -36.68 8.70
CA TYR A 467 15.48 -36.78 7.31
C TYR A 467 17.00 -36.59 7.16
N PHE A 468 17.63 -35.97 8.15
CA PHE A 468 19.07 -35.73 8.17
C PHE A 468 19.56 -35.67 9.62
N ASP A 469 20.63 -36.39 9.93
CA ASP A 469 21.31 -36.34 11.23
C ASP A 469 22.62 -35.55 11.07
N GLU A 470 22.73 -34.41 11.76
CA GLU A 470 23.90 -33.53 11.70
C GLU A 470 25.15 -34.15 12.36
N ASP A 471 24.99 -35.22 13.16
CA ASP A 471 26.08 -35.92 13.84
C ASP A 471 26.64 -37.10 13.04
N ASP A 472 26.04 -37.46 11.90
CA ASP A 472 26.45 -38.59 11.03
C ASP A 472 27.47 -38.19 9.94
N GLY A 473 28.01 -36.97 10.00
CA GLY A 473 28.99 -36.40 9.05
C GLY A 473 30.46 -36.55 9.42
#